data_AF-A0A168FWZ3-F1
#
_entry.id   AF-A0A168FWZ3-F1
#
_cell.length_a   1.000
_cell.length_b   1.000
_cell.length_c   1.000
_cell.angle_alpha   90.00
_cell.angle_beta   90.00
_cell.angle_gamma   90.00
#
_symmetry.space_group_name_H-M   'P 1'
#
loop_
_entity.id
_entity.type
_entity.pdbx_description
1 polymer ?
#
loop_
_entity_poly.entity_id
_entity_poly.type
_entity_poly.pdbx_seq_one_letter_code
_entity_poly.pdbx_strand_id
1 'polypeptide(L)'
;MSTAVRPRPAATADEAARPVRRTVEVWSAAVGMALTTVLAGGFALVVNRTDEQTFADALLPAMRGAGLVADTVALEDAFTGARTLAAWFGFTVVAVLLLGTIGIFLARRRPRRRSTGWWFLAAGLVCLVGSQLVLYPVAFLFFVSAGLFALRKPDLGSTP
;
A
#
# COMPACT_ATOMS: atom_id res chain seq x y z
N MET A 1 66.61 3.65 13.44
CA MET A 1 65.52 4.22 12.60
C MET A 1 64.23 3.54 12.99
N SER A 2 63.42 4.19 13.84
CA SER A 2 62.17 3.63 14.37
C SER A 2 60.99 4.26 13.63
N THR A 3 60.26 3.47 12.84
CA THR A 3 59.04 3.88 12.15
C THR A 3 57.91 4.01 13.17
N ALA A 4 57.62 5.24 13.57
CA ALA A 4 56.46 5.56 14.40
C ALA A 4 55.17 5.25 13.63
N VAL A 5 54.50 4.18 14.01
CA VAL A 5 53.12 3.89 13.59
C VAL A 5 52.22 4.96 14.21
N ARG A 6 51.71 5.88 13.39
CA ARG A 6 50.69 6.84 13.84
C ARG A 6 49.39 6.08 14.07
N PRO A 7 48.74 6.19 15.25
CA PRO A 7 47.40 5.63 15.44
C PRO A 7 46.41 6.35 14.51
N ARG A 8 45.58 5.57 13.80
CA ARG A 8 44.44 6.09 13.03
C ARG A 8 43.58 6.93 13.98
N PRO A 9 43.18 8.16 13.60
CA PRO A 9 42.22 8.92 14.41
C PRO A 9 40.94 8.08 14.53
N ALA A 10 40.46 7.94 15.78
CA ALA A 10 39.21 7.28 16.08
C ALA A 10 38.10 7.87 15.23
N ALA A 11 37.38 7.03 14.49
CA ALA A 11 36.19 7.42 13.76
C ALA A 11 35.28 8.18 14.73
N THR A 12 35.03 9.46 14.42
CA THR A 12 34.23 10.34 15.24
C THR A 12 32.84 9.73 15.41
N ALA A 13 32.32 9.75 16.64
CA ALA A 13 30.97 9.31 17.02
C ALA A 13 29.82 9.95 16.19
N ASP A 14 30.15 10.90 15.32
CA ASP A 14 29.28 11.57 14.37
C ASP A 14 28.82 10.67 13.20
N GLU A 15 29.56 9.60 12.89
CA GLU A 15 29.14 8.64 11.85
C GLU A 15 28.07 7.65 12.35
N ALA A 16 27.95 7.48 13.67
CA ALA A 16 27.03 6.55 14.33
C ALA A 16 25.59 7.06 14.45
N ALA A 17 25.31 8.30 14.07
CA ALA A 17 24.02 8.94 14.29
C ALA A 17 23.35 9.43 12.99
N ARG A 18 23.54 8.76 11.84
CA ARG A 18 22.62 9.00 10.72
C ARG A 18 21.25 8.50 11.15
N PRO A 19 20.25 9.38 11.38
CA PRO A 19 18.91 8.92 11.72
C PRO A 19 18.46 8.06 10.56
N VAL A 20 18.24 6.78 10.83
CA VAL A 20 17.92 5.81 9.80
C VAL A 20 16.61 6.27 9.15
N ARG A 21 16.74 6.94 8.01
CA ARG A 21 15.62 7.56 7.30
C ARG A 21 14.72 6.42 6.85
N ARG A 22 13.54 6.32 7.46
CA ARG A 22 12.45 5.40 7.07
C ARG A 22 11.79 5.81 5.76
N THR A 23 12.57 6.39 4.85
CA THR A 23 12.11 6.99 3.61
C THR A 23 11.64 5.92 2.64
N VAL A 24 12.35 4.79 2.56
CA VAL A 24 11.98 3.66 1.70
C VAL A 24 10.64 3.06 2.12
N GLU A 25 10.42 2.85 3.42
CA GLU A 25 9.19 2.27 3.97
C GLU A 25 7.96 3.17 3.77
N VAL A 26 8.15 4.49 3.92
CA VAL A 26 7.08 5.47 3.65
C VAL A 26 6.82 5.60 2.15
N TRP A 27 7.86 5.53 1.32
CA TRP A 27 7.71 5.56 -0.14
C TRP A 27 6.98 4.33 -0.67
N SER A 28 7.30 3.12 -0.19
CA SER A 28 6.59 1.90 -0.62
C SER A 28 5.10 1.95 -0.23
N ALA A 29 4.79 2.43 0.98
CA ALA A 29 3.40 2.63 1.39
C ALA A 29 2.69 3.72 0.57
N ALA A 30 3.36 4.83 0.27
CA ALA A 30 2.81 5.92 -0.54
C ALA A 30 2.53 5.46 -1.98
N VAL A 31 3.44 4.68 -2.57
CA VAL A 31 3.24 4.07 -3.90
C VAL A 31 2.06 3.10 -3.87
N GLY A 32 1.96 2.25 -2.84
CA GLY A 32 0.81 1.37 -2.64
C GLY A 32 -0.50 2.15 -2.58
N MET A 33 -0.55 3.23 -1.78
CA MET A 33 -1.73 4.10 -1.67
C MET A 33 -2.10 4.76 -3.01
N ALA A 34 -1.11 5.26 -3.75
CA ALA A 34 -1.33 5.87 -5.05
C ALA A 34 -1.89 4.84 -6.05
N LEU A 35 -1.28 3.65 -6.14
CA LEU A 35 -1.74 2.58 -7.01
C LEU A 35 -3.16 2.10 -6.64
N THR A 36 -3.46 1.89 -5.36
CA THR A 36 -4.83 1.54 -4.92
C THR A 36 -5.83 2.61 -5.33
N THR A 37 -5.48 3.89 -5.17
CA THR A 37 -6.37 5.00 -5.53
C THR A 37 -6.61 5.06 -7.04
N VAL A 38 -5.57 4.91 -7.85
CA VAL A 38 -5.69 4.96 -9.32
C VAL A 38 -6.45 3.75 -9.85
N LEU A 39 -6.08 2.53 -9.45
CA LEU A 39 -6.67 1.30 -9.97
C LEU A 39 -8.10 1.09 -9.44
N ALA A 40 -8.26 0.96 -8.11
CA ALA A 40 -9.56 0.66 -7.53
C ALA A 40 -10.46 1.90 -7.47
N GLY A 41 -9.90 3.08 -7.14
CA GLY A 41 -10.67 4.33 -7.12
C GLY A 41 -11.05 4.79 -8.52
N GLY A 42 -10.15 4.67 -9.50
CA GLY A 42 -10.45 4.97 -10.90
C GLY A 42 -11.53 4.06 -11.46
N PHE A 43 -11.44 2.75 -11.26
CA PHE A 43 -12.49 1.80 -11.63
C PHE A 43 -13.83 2.15 -10.96
N ALA A 44 -13.81 2.38 -9.64
CA ALA A 44 -15.02 2.73 -8.89
C ALA A 44 -15.69 3.99 -9.44
N LEU A 45 -14.91 5.00 -9.80
CA LEU A 45 -15.41 6.26 -10.35
C LEU A 45 -15.98 6.08 -11.75
N VAL A 46 -15.27 5.37 -12.64
CA VAL A 46 -15.73 5.09 -14.01
C VAL A 46 -17.07 4.35 -13.96
N VAL A 47 -17.13 3.22 -13.26
CA VAL A 47 -18.36 2.40 -13.23
C VAL A 47 -19.54 3.15 -12.61
N ASN A 48 -19.33 3.95 -11.55
CA ASN A 48 -20.43 4.71 -10.94
C ASN A 48 -20.90 5.92 -11.78
N ARG A 49 -20.06 6.44 -12.67
CA ARG A 49 -20.40 7.56 -13.57
C ARG A 49 -20.96 7.10 -14.93
N THR A 50 -20.85 5.81 -15.24
CA THR A 50 -21.25 5.23 -16.52
C THR A 50 -22.73 4.84 -16.46
N ASP A 51 -23.48 5.16 -17.51
CA ASP A 51 -24.86 4.67 -17.68
C ASP A 51 -24.89 3.24 -18.21
N GLU A 52 -26.05 2.60 -18.16
CA GLU A 52 -26.20 1.20 -18.54
C GLU A 52 -25.85 0.95 -20.02
N GLN A 53 -26.16 1.90 -20.90
CA GLN A 53 -25.87 1.80 -22.32
C GLN A 53 -24.36 1.86 -22.60
N THR A 54 -23.64 2.81 -22.02
CA THR A 54 -22.18 2.90 -22.16
C THR A 54 -21.49 1.70 -21.49
N PHE A 55 -22.06 1.18 -20.41
CA PHE A 55 -21.56 -0.05 -19.79
C PHE A 55 -21.70 -1.26 -20.74
N ALA A 56 -22.84 -1.41 -21.41
CA ALA A 56 -23.10 -2.48 -22.37
C ALA A 56 -22.16 -2.41 -23.58
N ASP A 57 -21.90 -1.21 -24.09
CA ASP A 57 -21.15 -1.00 -25.32
C ASP A 57 -19.63 -1.08 -25.10
N ALA A 58 -19.13 -0.61 -23.96
CA ALA A 58 -17.69 -0.46 -23.73
C ALA A 58 -17.11 -1.37 -22.63
N LEU A 59 -17.81 -1.53 -21.50
CA LEU A 59 -17.27 -2.23 -20.32
C LEU A 59 -17.57 -3.73 -20.34
N LEU A 60 -18.82 -4.10 -20.65
CA LEU A 60 -19.26 -5.49 -20.62
C LEU A 60 -18.47 -6.38 -21.60
N PRO A 61 -18.17 -5.97 -22.86
CA PRO A 61 -17.37 -6.76 -23.77
C PRO A 61 -15.93 -6.97 -23.27
N ALA A 62 -15.34 -5.94 -22.67
CA ALA A 62 -14.01 -6.02 -22.07
C ALA A 62 -14.00 -6.95 -20.84
N MET A 63 -15.04 -6.89 -19.99
CA MET A 63 -15.19 -7.77 -18.83
C MET A 63 -15.38 -9.24 -19.23
N ARG A 64 -16.18 -9.51 -20.27
CA ARG A 64 -16.35 -10.86 -20.83
C ARG A 64 -15.08 -11.36 -21.48
N GLY A 65 -14.41 -10.53 -22.27
CA GLY A 65 -13.11 -10.85 -22.87
C GLY A 65 -12.01 -11.15 -21.83
N ALA A 66 -12.09 -10.53 -20.65
CA ALA A 66 -11.21 -10.81 -19.51
C ALA A 66 -11.66 -12.00 -18.64
N GLY A 67 -12.81 -12.63 -18.94
CA GLY A 67 -13.38 -13.72 -18.15
C GLY A 67 -13.91 -13.29 -16.77
N LEU A 68 -14.14 -12.00 -16.55
CA LEU A 68 -14.67 -11.45 -15.29
C LEU A 68 -16.19 -11.65 -15.15
N VAL A 69 -16.90 -11.73 -16.28
CA VAL A 69 -18.35 -11.94 -16.35
C VAL A 69 -18.61 -13.00 -17.41
N ALA A 70 -19.42 -14.01 -17.10
CA ALA A 70 -19.79 -15.01 -18.08
C ALA A 70 -20.76 -14.43 -19.13
N ASP A 71 -20.69 -14.92 -20.36
CA ASP A 71 -21.58 -14.49 -21.46
C ASP A 71 -23.06 -14.76 -21.15
N THR A 72 -23.34 -15.71 -20.26
CA THR A 72 -24.68 -16.10 -19.80
C THR A 72 -25.30 -15.14 -18.80
N VAL A 73 -24.54 -14.21 -18.22
CA VAL A 73 -25.06 -13.22 -17.27
C VAL A 73 -25.78 -12.11 -18.03
N ALA A 74 -27.01 -11.81 -17.61
CA ALA A 74 -27.81 -10.74 -18.17
C ALA A 74 -27.14 -9.37 -17.95
N LEU A 75 -27.38 -8.43 -18.87
CA LEU A 75 -26.80 -7.08 -18.81
C LEU A 75 -27.13 -6.37 -17.49
N GLU A 76 -28.40 -6.41 -17.08
CA GLU A 76 -28.89 -5.75 -15.86
C GLU A 76 -28.19 -6.28 -14.60
N ASP A 77 -28.04 -7.61 -14.49
CA ASP A 77 -27.34 -8.27 -13.40
C ASP A 77 -25.84 -7.92 -13.40
N ALA A 78 -25.22 -7.92 -14.58
CA ALA A 78 -23.82 -7.56 -14.74
C ALA A 78 -23.57 -6.09 -14.38
N PHE A 79 -24.47 -5.18 -14.77
CA PHE A 79 -24.40 -3.77 -14.44
C PHE A 79 -24.58 -3.51 -12.94
N THR A 80 -25.59 -4.14 -12.34
CA THR A 80 -25.85 -4.05 -10.89
C THR A 80 -24.68 -4.61 -10.08
N GLY A 81 -24.14 -5.76 -10.51
CA GLY A 81 -22.96 -6.38 -9.93
C GLY A 81 -21.73 -5.47 -10.02
N ALA A 82 -21.47 -4.90 -11.20
CA ALA A 82 -20.37 -3.97 -11.43
C ALA A 82 -20.48 -2.72 -10.54
N ARG A 83 -21.66 -2.11 -10.42
CA ARG A 83 -21.88 -0.94 -9.55
C ARG A 83 -21.68 -1.27 -8.07
N THR A 84 -22.14 -2.44 -7.64
CA THR A 84 -21.95 -2.90 -6.27
C THR A 84 -20.47 -3.13 -5.96
N LEU A 85 -19.76 -3.79 -6.88
CA LEU A 85 -18.31 -3.99 -6.81
C LEU A 85 -17.56 -2.66 -6.79
N ALA A 86 -17.95 -1.71 -7.64
CA ALA A 86 -17.38 -0.37 -7.71
C ALA A 86 -17.57 0.41 -6.39
N ALA A 87 -18.76 0.33 -5.79
CA ALA A 87 -19.01 0.94 -4.48
C ALA A 87 -18.13 0.30 -3.38
N TRP A 88 -17.99 -1.03 -3.39
CA TRP A 88 -17.14 -1.76 -2.46
C TRP A 88 -15.65 -1.41 -2.62
N PHE A 89 -15.17 -1.26 -3.86
CA PHE A 89 -13.82 -0.78 -4.16
C PHE A 89 -13.62 0.64 -3.66
N GLY A 90 -14.57 1.55 -3.88
CA GLY A 90 -14.53 2.92 -3.37
C GLY A 90 -14.40 2.97 -1.85
N PHE A 91 -15.21 2.18 -1.14
CA PHE A 91 -15.11 2.05 0.32
C PHE A 91 -13.73 1.52 0.77
N THR A 92 -13.22 0.49 0.09
CA THR A 92 -11.91 -0.09 0.38
C THR A 92 -10.78 0.93 0.20
N VAL A 93 -10.82 1.74 -0.85
CA VAL A 93 -9.83 2.81 -1.10
C VAL A 93 -9.80 3.79 0.08
N VAL A 94 -10.96 4.26 0.53
CA VAL A 94 -11.05 5.18 1.67
C VAL A 94 -10.45 4.54 2.93
N ALA A 95 -10.80 3.29 3.22
CA ALA A 95 -10.25 2.57 4.36
C ALA A 95 -8.72 2.44 4.28
N VAL A 96 -8.17 1.98 3.14
CA VAL A 96 -6.73 1.83 2.92
C VAL A 96 -6.01 3.17 3.07
N LEU A 97 -6.58 4.26 2.53
CA LEU A 97 -6.00 5.60 2.64
C LEU A 97 -5.98 6.09 4.09
N LEU A 98 -7.06 5.88 4.85
CA LEU A 98 -7.11 6.21 6.29
C LEU A 98 -6.07 5.40 7.07
N LEU A 99 -6.00 4.08 6.87
CA LEU A 99 -5.01 3.22 7.52
C LEU A 99 -3.57 3.62 7.16
N GLY A 100 -3.31 3.90 5.88
CA GLY A 100 -2.00 4.33 5.38
C GLY A 100 -1.59 5.70 5.92
N THR A 101 -2.49 6.68 5.92
CA THR A 101 -2.22 8.03 6.48
C THR A 101 -1.99 7.98 7.99
N ILE A 102 -2.78 7.22 8.75
CA ILE A 102 -2.56 6.98 10.17
C ILE A 102 -1.20 6.31 10.39
N GLY A 103 -0.85 5.29 9.59
CA GLY A 103 0.44 4.61 9.63
C GLY A 103 1.62 5.56 9.41
N ILE A 104 1.55 6.42 8.39
CA ILE A 104 2.58 7.43 8.09
C ILE A 104 2.66 8.48 9.21
N PHE A 105 1.51 8.95 9.72
CA PHE A 105 1.47 9.92 10.82
C PHE A 105 2.11 9.36 12.09
N LEU A 106 1.81 8.11 12.45
CA LEU A 106 2.42 7.43 13.59
C LEU A 106 3.92 7.20 13.37
N ALA A 107 4.33 6.84 12.15
CA ALA A 107 5.74 6.67 11.80
C ALA A 107 6.55 7.96 11.98
N ARG A 108 5.96 9.11 11.62
CA ARG A 108 6.56 10.43 11.79
C ARG A 108 6.61 10.87 13.25
N ARG A 109 5.56 10.59 14.04
CA ARG A 109 5.46 11.08 15.42
C ARG A 109 6.17 10.21 16.45
N ARG A 110 6.24 8.88 16.26
CA ARG A 110 6.87 7.93 17.19
C ARG A 110 7.70 6.86 16.46
N PRO A 111 8.91 7.18 15.94
CA PRO A 111 9.71 6.25 15.17
C PRO A 111 10.13 4.99 15.95
N ARG A 112 10.20 4.97 17.29
CA ARG A 112 10.69 3.79 18.03
C ARG A 112 9.67 2.64 18.20
N ARG A 113 8.40 2.77 17.81
CA ARG A 113 7.40 1.69 18.03
C ARG A 113 7.21 0.79 16.82
N ARG A 114 7.40 -0.51 17.02
CA ARG A 114 7.03 -1.61 16.11
C ARG A 114 5.54 -1.64 15.73
N SER A 115 4.69 -0.93 16.47
CA SER A 115 3.24 -0.87 16.23
C SER A 115 2.87 -0.24 14.88
N THR A 116 3.76 0.54 14.25
CA THR A 116 3.48 1.15 12.94
C THR A 116 3.40 0.11 11.81
N GLY A 117 4.14 -1.00 11.91
CA GLY A 117 4.06 -2.08 10.93
C GLY A 117 2.68 -2.75 10.88
N TRP A 118 1.97 -2.81 12.01
CA TRP A 118 0.60 -3.36 12.08
C TRP A 118 -0.42 -2.54 11.29
N TRP A 119 -0.25 -1.21 11.21
CA TRP A 119 -1.14 -0.35 10.42
C TRP A 119 -0.96 -0.57 8.92
N PHE A 120 0.28 -0.75 8.45
CA PHE A 120 0.54 -1.10 7.06
C PHE A 120 0.14 -2.53 6.72
N LEU A 121 0.27 -3.47 7.67
CA LEU A 121 -0.24 -4.82 7.51
C LEU A 121 -1.77 -4.84 7.40
N ALA A 122 -2.45 -4.08 8.25
CA ALA A 122 -3.90 -3.91 8.19
C ALA A 122 -4.33 -3.22 6.88
N ALA A 123 -3.60 -2.19 6.41
CA ALA A 123 -3.85 -1.56 5.11
C ALA A 123 -3.72 -2.56 3.94
N GLY A 124 -2.67 -3.37 3.95
CA GLY A 124 -2.47 -4.43 2.96
C GLY A 124 -3.57 -5.49 3.01
N LEU A 125 -3.99 -5.91 4.20
CA LEU A 125 -5.05 -6.90 4.39
C LEU A 125 -6.40 -6.36 3.91
N VAL A 126 -6.74 -5.12 4.25
CA VAL A 126 -7.96 -4.45 3.77
C VAL A 126 -7.92 -4.29 2.26
N CYS A 127 -6.79 -3.91 1.68
CA CYS A 127 -6.63 -3.84 0.22
C CYS A 127 -6.82 -5.23 -0.43
N LEU A 128 -6.28 -6.28 0.17
CA LEU A 128 -6.32 -7.64 -0.37
C LEU A 128 -7.75 -8.22 -0.31
N VAL A 129 -8.40 -8.12 0.83
CA VAL A 129 -9.77 -8.61 1.05
C VAL A 129 -10.78 -7.74 0.28
N GLY A 130 -10.63 -6.42 0.36
CA GLY A 130 -11.53 -5.47 -0.30
C GLY A 130 -11.45 -5.55 -1.82
N SER A 131 -10.34 -6.02 -2.38
CA SER A 131 -10.19 -6.25 -3.82
C SER A 131 -10.47 -7.68 -4.28
N GLN A 132 -10.95 -8.57 -3.41
CA GLN A 132 -11.17 -9.98 -3.74
C GLN A 132 -9.93 -10.63 -4.37
N LEU A 133 -8.73 -10.28 -3.88
CA LEU A 133 -7.41 -10.70 -4.39
C LEU A 133 -6.99 -10.13 -5.76
N VAL A 134 -7.84 -9.36 -6.45
CA VAL A 134 -7.53 -8.78 -7.77
C VAL A 134 -6.34 -7.81 -7.68
N LEU A 135 -6.25 -7.02 -6.60
CA LEU A 135 -5.13 -6.10 -6.37
C LEU A 135 -4.02 -6.72 -5.50
N TYR A 136 -3.78 -8.04 -5.60
CA TYR A 136 -2.68 -8.70 -4.89
C TYR A 136 -1.30 -8.01 -5.06
N PRO A 137 -0.88 -7.60 -6.28
CA PRO A 137 0.42 -6.94 -6.46
C PRO A 137 0.53 -5.62 -5.69
N VAL A 138 -0.59 -4.91 -5.53
CA VAL A 138 -0.64 -3.63 -4.80
C VAL A 138 -0.63 -3.89 -3.29
N ALA A 139 -1.40 -4.88 -2.82
CA ALA A 139 -1.40 -5.31 -1.42
C ALA A 139 0.00 -5.76 -0.97
N PHE A 140 0.76 -6.40 -1.86
CA PHE A 140 2.13 -6.82 -1.60
C PHE A 140 3.05 -5.66 -1.21
N LEU A 141 2.90 -4.47 -1.81
CA LEU A 141 3.70 -3.29 -1.44
C LEU A 141 3.43 -2.85 0.01
N PHE A 142 2.18 -2.98 0.48
CA PHE A 142 1.83 -2.71 1.87
C PHE A 142 2.43 -3.77 2.81
N PHE A 143 2.43 -5.05 2.42
CA PHE A 143 3.06 -6.12 3.20
C PHE A 143 4.58 -5.98 3.26
N VAL A 144 5.23 -5.58 2.16
CA VAL A 144 6.68 -5.27 2.15
C VAL A 144 6.96 -4.11 3.11
N SER A 145 6.15 -3.05 3.07
CA SER A 145 6.27 -1.92 4.00
C SER A 145 6.12 -2.38 5.46
N ALA A 146 5.11 -3.20 5.75
CA ALA A 146 4.87 -3.76 7.07
C ALA A 146 6.04 -4.66 7.54
N GLY A 147 6.54 -5.51 6.66
CA GLY A 147 7.69 -6.39 6.90
C GLY A 147 8.95 -5.60 7.21
N LEU A 148 9.25 -4.56 6.43
CA LEU A 148 10.39 -3.67 6.70
C LEU A 148 10.26 -2.98 8.06
N PHE A 149 9.07 -2.51 8.43
CA PHE A 149 8.81 -1.94 9.76
C PHE A 149 8.90 -2.96 10.90
N ALA A 150 8.59 -4.24 10.66
CA ALA A 150 8.65 -5.30 11.67
C ALA A 150 10.07 -5.88 11.87
N LEU A 151 10.82 -6.02 10.76
CA LEU A 151 12.15 -6.61 10.70
C LEU A 151 13.26 -5.64 11.09
N ARG A 152 13.06 -4.32 10.93
CA ARG A 152 14.02 -3.33 11.47
C ARG A 152 14.03 -3.37 13.00
N LYS A 153 15.10 -3.95 13.55
CA LYS A 153 15.42 -3.83 14.98
C LYS A 153 15.55 -2.33 15.31
N PRO A 154 14.94 -1.85 16.41
CA PRO A 154 15.32 -0.54 16.95
C PRO A 154 16.80 -0.63 17.29
N ASP A 155 17.62 0.30 16.78
CA ASP A 155 19.05 0.30 17.06
C ASP A 155 19.30 0.21 18.57
N LEU A 156 19.85 -0.94 18.96
CA LEU A 156 20.49 -1.20 20.25
C LEU A 156 21.81 -0.43 20.23
N GLY A 157 21.76 0.86 20.56
CA GLY A 157 22.94 1.73 20.57
C GLY A 157 22.92 2.84 21.62
N SER A 158 21.94 2.87 22.51
CA SER A 158 21.95 3.78 23.66
C SER A 158 21.33 3.05 24.84
N THR A 159 22.19 2.53 25.71
CA THR A 159 21.88 2.04 27.05
C THR A 159 21.06 3.08 27.84
N PRO A 160 20.23 2.64 28.82
CA PRO A 160 19.48 3.53 29.70
C PRO A 160 20.38 4.48 30.49
#